data_AF-A0A961XGZ6-F1
#
_entry.id   AF-A0A961XGZ6-F1
#
_cell.length_a   1.000
_cell.length_b   1.000
_cell.length_c   1.000
_cell.angle_alpha   90.00
_cell.angle_beta   90.00
_cell.angle_gamma   90.00
#
_symmetry.space_group_name_H-M   'P 1'
#
loop_
_entity.id
_entity.type
_entity.pdbx_description
1 polymer ?
#
loop_
_entity_poly.entity_id
_entity_poly.type
_entity_poly.pdbx_seq_one_letter_code
_entity_poly.pdbx_strand_id
1 'polypeptide(L)'
;IPYVYCFPQSCMAEVQLDDNLVALLKSGGKMTITSSNFQNKPNPVEVTLNGFSAAYDGAPLKQDELVAKQRELQEELRKKAEEQRKKLQEEQDKAKAAN
;
A
#
# COMPACT_ATOMS: atom_id res chain seq x y z
N ILE A 1 11.34 16.79 -14.57
CA ILE A 1 10.55 15.71 -15.21
C ILE A 1 9.17 16.30 -15.51
N PRO A 2 8.69 16.28 -16.76
CA PRO A 2 7.35 16.77 -17.08
C PRO A 2 6.26 15.81 -16.56
N TYR A 3 5.06 16.33 -16.28
CA TYR A 3 3.90 15.50 -16.00
C TYR A 3 3.41 14.82 -17.29
N VAL A 4 3.11 13.53 -17.21
CA VAL A 4 2.51 12.74 -18.31
C VAL A 4 1.00 12.91 -18.31
N TYR A 5 0.38 12.95 -17.13
CA TYR A 5 -1.07 13.11 -16.99
C TYR A 5 -1.42 13.77 -15.64
N CYS A 6 -2.48 14.58 -15.59
CA CYS A 6 -3.01 15.15 -14.35
C CYS A 6 -4.51 14.84 -14.21
N PHE A 7 -4.87 14.20 -13.10
CA PHE A 7 -6.23 14.02 -12.60
C PHE A 7 -6.61 15.21 -11.69
N PRO A 8 -7.90 15.39 -11.37
CA PRO A 8 -8.34 16.45 -10.45
C PRO A 8 -7.65 16.42 -9.06
N GLN A 9 -7.11 15.27 -8.64
CA GLN A 9 -6.49 15.08 -7.32
C GLN A 9 -4.98 14.81 -7.36
N SER A 10 -4.39 14.51 -8.52
CA SER A 10 -2.99 14.09 -8.61
C SER A 10 -2.41 14.29 -10.01
N CYS A 11 -1.08 14.41 -10.11
CA CYS A 11 -0.36 14.35 -11.37
C CYS A 11 0.61 13.17 -11.37
N MET A 12 0.76 12.54 -12.52
CA MET A 12 1.71 11.47 -12.78
C MET A 12 2.89 12.01 -13.60
N ALA A 13 4.09 11.66 -13.20
CA ALA A 13 5.32 11.87 -13.94
C ALA A 13 6.04 10.53 -14.04
N GLU A 14 6.56 10.22 -15.22
CA GLU A 14 7.29 8.98 -15.46
C GLU A 14 8.74 9.30 -15.81
N VAL A 15 9.65 8.47 -15.35
CA VAL A 15 11.06 8.51 -15.70
C VAL A 15 11.51 7.09 -15.98
N GLN A 16 12.38 6.94 -16.98
CA GLN A 16 12.98 5.65 -17.24
C GLN A 16 13.84 5.25 -16.05
N LEU A 17 13.60 4.04 -15.53
CA LEU A 17 14.41 3.46 -14.47
C LEU A 17 15.60 2.74 -15.11
N ASP A 18 16.62 3.50 -15.52
CA ASP A 18 17.86 2.97 -16.06
C ASP A 18 18.83 2.48 -14.98
N ASP A 19 19.89 1.76 -15.39
CA ASP A 19 20.86 1.15 -14.47
C ASP A 19 21.55 2.20 -13.57
N ASN A 20 21.78 3.42 -14.07
CA ASN A 20 22.40 4.49 -13.31
C ASN A 20 21.46 5.00 -12.22
N LEU A 21 20.18 5.23 -12.54
CA LEU A 21 19.16 5.62 -11.58
C LEU A 21 18.94 4.52 -10.54
N VAL A 22 18.92 3.25 -10.94
CA VAL A 22 18.85 2.11 -10.01
C VAL A 22 20.05 2.13 -9.06
N ALA A 23 21.27 2.32 -9.56
CA ALA A 23 22.47 2.39 -8.73
C ALA A 23 22.43 3.56 -7.72
N LEU A 24 21.93 4.72 -8.13
CA LEU A 24 21.71 5.87 -7.24
C LEU A 24 20.66 5.58 -6.17
N LEU A 25 19.55 4.93 -6.54
CA LEU A 25 18.47 4.59 -5.60
C LEU A 25 18.91 3.51 -4.59
N LYS A 26 19.70 2.53 -5.02
CA LYS A 26 20.25 1.48 -4.15
C LYS A 26 21.28 2.01 -3.15
N SER A 27 22.10 2.98 -3.57
CA SER A 27 23.16 3.56 -2.73
C SER A 27 22.69 4.75 -1.88
N GLY A 28 21.56 5.38 -2.24
CA GLY A 28 20.97 6.49 -1.52
C GLY A 28 20.17 6.07 -0.29
N GLY A 29 20.15 6.91 0.74
CA GLY A 29 19.28 6.71 1.92
C GLY A 29 17.95 7.48 1.87
N LYS A 30 17.90 8.54 1.06
CA LYS A 30 16.72 9.41 0.88
C LYS A 30 16.67 9.99 -0.53
N MET A 31 15.47 10.26 -1.00
CA MET A 31 15.18 10.99 -2.23
C MET A 31 14.21 12.14 -1.92
N THR A 32 14.48 13.32 -2.44
CA THR A 32 13.56 14.47 -2.34
C THR A 32 12.86 14.68 -3.67
N ILE A 33 11.53 14.63 -3.66
CA ILE A 33 10.68 14.95 -4.81
C ILE A 33 10.11 16.34 -4.59
N THR A 34 10.51 17.30 -5.42
CA THR A 34 10.01 18.68 -5.33
C THR A 34 9.00 18.94 -6.43
N SER A 35 7.73 19.06 -6.04
CA SER A 35 6.64 19.49 -6.92
C SER A 35 6.39 20.99 -6.81
N SER A 36 5.61 21.56 -7.71
CA SER A 36 5.11 22.93 -7.62
C SER A 36 3.59 22.90 -7.46
N ASN A 37 3.04 23.69 -6.54
CA ASN A 37 1.58 23.82 -6.36
C ASN A 37 0.96 24.87 -7.31
N PHE A 38 -0.36 25.08 -7.25
CA PHE A 38 -1.07 26.04 -8.11
C PHE A 38 -0.63 27.51 -7.96
N GLN A 39 0.08 27.85 -6.89
CA GLN A 39 0.65 29.18 -6.66
C GLN A 39 2.13 29.27 -7.10
N ASN A 40 2.62 28.29 -7.84
CA ASN A 40 4.03 28.14 -8.24
C ASN A 40 5.01 28.07 -7.05
N LYS A 41 4.55 27.63 -5.86
CA LYS A 41 5.43 27.42 -4.71
C LYS A 41 5.95 25.98 -4.68
N PRO A 42 7.25 25.78 -4.39
CA PRO A 42 7.82 24.46 -4.27
C PRO A 42 7.24 23.71 -3.06
N ASN A 43 7.02 22.41 -3.24
CA ASN A 43 6.50 21.48 -2.25
C ASN A 43 7.42 20.23 -2.23
N PRO A 44 8.49 20.24 -1.42
CA PRO A 44 9.42 19.13 -1.30
C PRO A 44 8.85 18.01 -0.43
N VAL A 45 8.93 16.78 -0.92
CA VAL A 45 8.53 15.55 -0.22
C VAL A 45 9.77 14.67 -0.10
N GLU A 46 10.16 14.34 1.13
CA GLU A 46 11.23 13.36 1.37
C GLU A 46 10.68 11.94 1.37
N VAL A 47 11.35 11.05 0.65
CA VAL A 47 11.07 9.61 0.61
C VAL A 47 12.32 8.88 1.09
N THR A 48 12.18 7.99 2.06
CA THR A 48 13.29 7.11 2.47
C THR A 48 13.51 6.04 1.42
N LEU A 49 14.77 5.75 1.13
CA LEU A 49 15.19 4.67 0.23
C LEU A 49 15.62 3.42 1.02
N ASN A 50 15.45 3.42 2.34
CA ASN A 50 15.73 2.25 3.17
C ASN A 50 14.88 1.07 2.71
N GLY A 51 15.54 -0.03 2.37
CA GLY A 51 14.88 -1.24 1.85
C GLY A 51 14.70 -1.27 0.32
N PHE A 52 15.05 -0.22 -0.41
CA PHE A 52 14.94 -0.19 -1.88
C PHE A 52 15.72 -1.35 -2.53
N SER A 53 16.99 -1.55 -2.16
CA SER A 53 17.82 -2.64 -2.71
C SER A 53 17.21 -4.01 -2.44
N ALA A 54 16.71 -4.25 -1.23
CA ALA A 54 16.05 -5.51 -0.88
C ALA A 54 14.75 -5.73 -1.66
N ALA A 55 13.98 -4.68 -1.92
CA ALA A 55 12.76 -4.75 -2.72
C ALA A 55 13.05 -4.96 -4.22
N TYR A 56 14.09 -4.32 -4.75
CA TYR A 56 14.47 -4.39 -6.16
C TYR A 56 15.16 -5.72 -6.51
N ASP A 57 16.12 -6.18 -5.68
CA ASP A 57 16.87 -7.42 -5.88
C ASP A 57 16.20 -8.66 -5.25
N GLY A 58 15.12 -8.44 -4.50
CA GLY A 58 14.42 -9.48 -3.76
C GLY A 58 13.83 -10.54 -4.69
N ALA A 59 13.58 -11.72 -4.12
CA ALA A 59 12.88 -12.78 -4.84
C ALA A 59 11.51 -12.24 -5.34
N PRO A 60 11.11 -12.57 -6.58
CA PRO A 60 9.79 -12.19 -7.06
C PRO A 60 8.72 -12.78 -6.14
N LEU A 61 7.65 -12.02 -5.92
CA LEU A 61 6.48 -12.54 -5.22
C LEU A 61 6.00 -13.80 -5.95
N LYS A 62 5.99 -14.94 -5.25
CA LYS A 62 5.51 -16.17 -5.86
C LYS A 62 3.98 -16.12 -5.92
N GLN A 63 3.45 -16.40 -7.10
CA GLN A 63 2.03 -16.27 -7.39
C GLN A 63 1.18 -17.21 -6.52
N ASP A 64 1.69 -18.40 -6.22
CA ASP A 64 1.09 -19.38 -5.33
C ASP A 64 1.00 -18.88 -3.87
N GLU A 65 2.06 -18.27 -3.35
CA GLU A 65 2.06 -17.66 -2.01
C GLU A 65 1.05 -16.50 -1.91
N LEU A 66 0.90 -15.70 -2.96
CA LEU A 66 -0.13 -14.63 -3.00
C LEU A 66 -1.55 -15.20 -2.98
N VAL A 67 -1.82 -16.22 -3.80
CA VAL A 67 -3.14 -16.88 -3.83
C VAL A 67 -3.44 -17.57 -2.51
N ALA A 68 -2.46 -18.24 -1.90
CA ALA A 68 -2.59 -18.87 -0.60
C ALA A 68 -2.93 -17.83 0.49
N LYS A 69 -2.19 -16.71 0.55
CA LYS A 69 -2.47 -15.61 1.50
C LYS A 69 -3.85 -15.00 1.30
N GLN A 70 -4.30 -14.80 0.06
CA GLN A 70 -5.65 -14.31 -0.20
C GLN A 70 -6.73 -15.29 0.28
N ARG A 71 -6.54 -16.60 0.07
CA ARG A 71 -7.47 -17.62 0.56
C ARG A 71 -7.51 -17.65 2.09
N GLU A 72 -6.35 -17.66 2.73
CA GLU A 72 -6.23 -17.63 4.19
C GLU A 72 -6.94 -16.41 4.78
N LEU A 73 -6.71 -15.22 4.21
CA LEU A 73 -7.38 -14.00 4.62
C LEU A 73 -8.91 -14.11 4.48
N GLN A 74 -9.42 -14.67 3.37
CA GLN A 74 -10.86 -14.86 3.19
C GLN A 74 -11.46 -15.83 4.22
N GLU A 75 -10.75 -16.92 4.54
CA GLU A 75 -11.20 -17.87 5.56
C GLU A 75 -11.22 -17.24 6.96
N GLU A 76 -10.18 -16.49 7.33
CA GLU A 76 -10.15 -15.78 8.61
C GLU A 76 -11.28 -14.76 8.74
N LEU A 77 -11.53 -13.99 7.68
CA LEU A 77 -12.64 -13.02 7.66
C LEU A 77 -14.00 -13.72 7.80
N ARG A 78 -14.20 -14.86 7.15
CA ARG A 78 -15.43 -15.64 7.26
C ARG A 78 -15.64 -16.18 8.68
N LYS A 79 -14.60 -16.77 9.28
CA LYS A 79 -14.65 -17.25 10.67
C LYS A 79 -15.00 -16.13 11.65
N LYS A 80 -14.31 -14.98 11.54
CA LYS A 80 -14.60 -13.80 12.37
C LYS A 80 -16.05 -13.31 12.21
N ALA A 81 -16.57 -13.29 10.98
CA ALA A 81 -17.97 -12.90 10.73
C ALA A 81 -18.98 -13.88 11.36
N GLU A 82 -18.72 -15.19 11.29
CA GLU A 82 -19.58 -16.21 11.93
C GLU A 82 -19.56 -16.11 13.45
N GLU A 83 -18.38 -15.92 14.05
CA GLU A 83 -18.23 -15.72 15.50
C GLU A 83 -18.98 -14.47 15.98
N GLN A 84 -18.86 -13.35 15.25
CA GLN A 84 -19.59 -12.13 15.56
C GLN A 84 -21.10 -12.32 15.45
N ARG A 85 -21.58 -13.01 14.41
CA ARG A 85 -23.01 -13.34 14.25
C ARG A 85 -23.55 -14.16 15.43
N LYS A 86 -22.81 -15.18 15.86
CA LYS A 86 -23.20 -16.00 17.02
C LYS A 86 -23.27 -15.18 18.30
N LYS A 87 -22.26 -14.35 18.57
CA LYS A 87 -22.25 -13.46 19.74
C LYS A 87 -23.44 -12.49 19.73
N LEU A 88 -23.72 -11.85 18.59
CA LEU A 88 -24.88 -10.97 18.42
C LEU A 88 -26.19 -11.71 18.67
N GLN A 89 -26.31 -12.96 18.21
CA GLN A 89 -27.51 -13.77 18.40
C GLN A 89 -27.70 -14.20 19.86
N GLU A 90 -26.63 -14.63 20.54
CA GLU A 90 -26.65 -14.93 21.98
C GLU A 90 -27.01 -13.70 22.83
N GLU A 91 -26.52 -12.52 22.48
CA GLU A 91 -26.89 -11.27 23.14
C GLU A 91 -28.36 -10.90 22.89
N GLN A 92 -28.86 -11.09 21.67
CA GLN A 92 -30.28 -10.88 21.35
C GLN A 92 -31.20 -11.84 22.10
N ASP A 93 -30.82 -13.11 22.22
CA ASP A 93 -31.62 -14.13 22.92
C ASP A 93 -31.63 -13.88 24.44
N LYS A 94 -30.50 -13.46 25.02
CA LYS A 94 -30.43 -12.98 26.42
C LYS A 94 -31.32 -11.76 26.66
N ALA A 95 -31.33 -10.80 25.73
CA ALA A 95 -32.15 -9.60 25.83
C ALA A 95 -33.66 -9.91 25.71
N LYS A 96 -34.05 -10.92 24.92
CA LYS A 96 -35.44 -11.37 24.80
C LYS A 96 -35.92 -12.16 26.02
N ALA A 97 -35.04 -12.91 26.68
CA ALA A 97 -35.38 -13.67 27.90
C ALA A 97 -35.48 -12.80 29.17
N ALA A 98 -35.07 -11.53 29.10
CA ALA A 98 -35.12 -10.56 30.20
C ALA A 98 -36.36 -9.64 30.16
N ASN A 99 -37.29 -9.86 29.23
CA ASN A 99 -38.63 -9.25 29.16
C ASN A 99 -39.72 -10.31 29.31
#